data_AF-A0A972ZM39-F1
#
_entry.id   AF-A0A972ZM39-F1
#
_cell.length_a   1.000
_cell.length_b   1.000
_cell.length_c   1.000
_cell.angle_alpha   90.00
_cell.angle_beta   90.00
_cell.angle_gamma   90.00
#
_symmetry.space_group_name_H-M   'P 1'
#
loop_
_entity.id
_entity.type
_entity.pdbx_description
1 polymer ?
#
loop_
_entity_poly.entity_id
_entity_poly.type
_entity_poly.pdbx_seq_one_letter_code
_entity_poly.pdbx_strand_id
1 'polypeptide(L)'
;WTRRPDDGLHRACATLTNAIAFRLQWLEQSPEDIEKVLRNTPDPTRREWRREMIEKGVESPMFRRSVWVYDSLLDDMEAALAGRDWLAGDDYTLADVSLTSYLNRVAELQLHPLWERSRPHVTNWFERIRARANYKTAIDGYPYDSYIAQMAEQGALQWPKIEEALAETS
;
A
#
# COMPACT_ATOMS: atom_id res chain seq x y z
N TRP A 1 -7.54 13.69 7.50
CA TRP A 1 -6.40 13.08 6.77
C TRP A 1 -5.46 12.31 7.69
N THR A 2 -4.88 12.93 8.72
CA THR A 2 -3.87 12.29 9.60
C THR A 2 -4.34 11.05 10.37
N ARG A 3 -5.64 10.87 10.57
CA ARG A 3 -6.24 9.69 11.20
C ARG A 3 -6.31 8.45 10.28
N ARG A 4 -6.27 8.65 8.95
CA ARG A 4 -6.47 7.58 7.95
C ARG A 4 -5.51 6.40 8.12
N PRO A 5 -4.20 6.61 8.42
CA PRO A 5 -3.30 5.54 8.84
C PRO A 5 -3.85 4.63 9.94
N ASP A 6 -4.35 5.21 11.02
CA ASP A 6 -4.86 4.50 12.20
C ASP A 6 -6.21 3.82 11.93
N ASP A 7 -7.02 4.40 11.04
CA ASP A 7 -8.34 3.87 10.65
C ASP A 7 -8.29 2.63 9.73
N GLY A 8 -7.10 2.11 9.46
CA GLY A 8 -6.91 0.87 8.72
C GLY A 8 -6.04 0.98 7.49
N LEU A 9 -5.70 2.19 7.01
CA LEU A 9 -4.81 2.36 5.87
C LEU A 9 -3.44 1.74 6.13
N HIS A 10 -2.91 1.84 7.36
CA HIS A 10 -1.64 1.21 7.68
C HIS A 10 -1.69 -0.31 7.55
N ARG A 11 -2.80 -0.93 7.99
CA ARG A 11 -3.02 -2.37 7.83
C ARG A 11 -3.24 -2.75 6.37
N ALA A 12 -3.97 -1.95 5.59
CA ALA A 12 -4.17 -2.18 4.17
C ALA A 12 -2.84 -2.14 3.39
N CYS A 13 -2.01 -1.13 3.64
CA CYS A 13 -0.67 -1.00 3.08
C CYS A 13 0.22 -2.21 3.40
N ALA A 14 0.25 -2.61 4.68
CA ALA A 14 1.00 -3.79 5.11
C ALA A 14 0.48 -5.06 4.43
N THR A 15 -0.84 -5.21 4.27
CA THR A 15 -1.47 -6.36 3.63
C THR A 15 -1.11 -6.44 2.15
N LEU A 16 -1.24 -5.35 1.38
CA LEU A 16 -0.83 -5.34 -0.04
C LEU A 16 0.66 -5.68 -0.19
N THR A 17 1.52 -5.04 0.60
CA THR A 17 2.98 -5.29 0.54
C THR A 17 3.33 -6.74 0.86
N ASN A 18 2.72 -7.32 1.90
CA ASN A 18 3.03 -8.69 2.31
C ASN A 18 2.45 -9.71 1.32
N ALA A 19 1.21 -9.52 0.88
CA ALA A 19 0.55 -10.42 -0.06
C ALA A 19 1.28 -10.51 -1.41
N ILE A 20 1.76 -9.37 -1.92
CA ILE A 20 2.40 -9.27 -3.23
C ILE A 20 3.87 -9.68 -3.17
N ALA A 21 4.63 -9.13 -2.23
CA ALA A 21 6.10 -9.22 -2.27
C ALA A 21 6.67 -10.01 -1.09
N PHE A 22 6.40 -9.63 0.16
CA PHE A 22 7.15 -10.19 1.30
C PHE A 22 6.76 -11.63 1.63
N ARG A 23 5.58 -12.08 1.18
CA ARG A 23 5.15 -13.47 1.19
C ARG A 23 6.19 -14.41 0.59
N LEU A 24 6.87 -13.99 -0.47
CA LEU A 24 7.78 -14.87 -1.22
C LEU A 24 8.92 -15.40 -0.33
N GLN A 25 9.45 -14.56 0.56
CA GLN A 25 10.49 -14.97 1.53
C GLN A 25 9.99 -15.98 2.57
N TRP A 26 8.67 -16.03 2.81
CA TRP A 26 8.08 -17.05 3.67
C TRP A 26 7.90 -18.37 2.94
N LEU A 27 7.62 -18.34 1.64
CA LEU A 27 7.46 -19.55 0.82
C LEU A 27 8.78 -20.31 0.61
N GLU A 28 9.92 -19.65 0.81
CA GLU A 28 11.25 -20.26 0.81
C GLU A 28 11.57 -21.01 2.13
N GLN A 29 10.80 -20.78 3.19
CA GLN A 29 11.03 -21.41 4.49
C GLN A 29 10.31 -22.76 4.60
N SER A 30 10.81 -23.62 5.50
CA SER A 30 10.15 -24.88 5.78
C SER A 30 8.79 -24.65 6.49
N PRO A 31 7.80 -25.54 6.29
CA PRO A 31 6.54 -25.46 7.03
C PRO A 31 6.73 -25.47 8.56
N GLU A 32 7.76 -26.16 9.06
CA GLU A 32 8.07 -26.22 10.48
C GLU A 32 8.57 -24.86 11.02
N ASP A 33 9.44 -24.17 10.26
CA ASP A 33 9.95 -22.84 10.65
C ASP A 33 8.83 -21.79 10.63
N ILE A 34 7.96 -21.83 9.61
CA ILE A 34 6.78 -20.96 9.53
C ILE A 34 5.90 -21.18 10.77
N GLU A 35 5.57 -22.43 11.10
CA GLU A 35 4.71 -22.74 12.25
C GLU A 35 5.38 -22.35 13.59
N LYS A 36 6.69 -22.49 13.70
CA LYS A 36 7.45 -22.02 14.87
C LYS A 36 7.33 -20.50 15.04
N VAL A 37 7.50 -19.73 13.97
CA VAL A 37 7.34 -18.26 14.01
C VAL A 37 5.90 -17.87 14.35
N LEU A 38 4.91 -18.55 13.74
CA LEU A 38 3.50 -18.28 14.03
C LEU A 38 3.21 -18.53 15.51
N ARG A 39 3.59 -19.68 16.07
CA ARG A 39 3.40 -20.02 17.49
C ARG A 39 4.05 -19.01 18.44
N ASN A 40 5.21 -18.49 18.08
CA ASN A 40 5.94 -17.49 18.87
C ASN A 40 5.42 -16.05 18.69
N THR A 41 4.45 -15.80 17.81
CA THR A 41 3.80 -14.50 17.66
C THR A 41 2.71 -14.36 18.74
N PRO A 42 2.87 -13.52 19.78
CA PRO A 42 1.95 -13.52 20.93
C PRO A 42 0.55 -13.00 20.58
N ASP A 43 0.48 -11.90 19.83
CA ASP A 43 -0.76 -11.27 19.39
C ASP A 43 -1.51 -12.22 18.42
N PRO A 44 -2.72 -12.71 18.80
CA PRO A 44 -3.49 -13.63 17.97
C PRO A 44 -3.91 -13.01 16.64
N THR A 45 -4.30 -11.73 16.61
CA THR A 45 -4.70 -11.04 15.38
C THR A 45 -3.52 -10.89 14.43
N ARG A 46 -2.32 -10.57 14.95
CA ARG A 46 -1.11 -10.52 14.13
C ARG A 46 -0.72 -11.90 13.60
N ARG A 47 -0.87 -12.94 14.41
CA ARG A 47 -0.58 -14.34 14.04
C ARG A 47 -1.50 -14.83 12.93
N GLU A 48 -2.80 -14.61 13.06
CA GLU A 48 -3.80 -14.96 12.04
C GLU A 48 -3.56 -14.22 10.74
N TRP A 49 -3.39 -12.89 10.79
CA TRP A 49 -3.08 -12.09 9.60
C TRP A 49 -1.80 -12.58 8.91
N ARG A 50 -0.73 -12.87 9.68
CA ARG A 50 0.52 -13.38 9.11
C ARG A 50 0.31 -14.72 8.41
N ARG A 51 -0.39 -15.66 9.05
CA ARG A 51 -0.71 -16.96 8.46
C ARG A 51 -1.45 -16.77 7.13
N GLU A 52 -2.46 -15.90 7.12
CA GLU A 52 -3.24 -15.62 5.93
C GLU A 52 -2.42 -14.99 4.79
N MET A 53 -1.52 -14.05 5.08
CA MET A 53 -0.62 -13.47 4.07
C MET A 53 0.33 -14.50 3.46
N ILE A 54 0.83 -15.44 4.27
CA ILE A 54 1.72 -16.51 3.80
C ILE A 54 0.94 -17.53 2.96
N GLU A 55 -0.18 -18.02 3.47
CA GLU A 55 -0.92 -19.11 2.85
C GLU A 55 -1.72 -18.67 1.62
N LYS A 56 -2.36 -17.50 1.67
CA LYS A 56 -3.27 -17.04 0.61
C LYS A 56 -2.71 -15.90 -0.22
N GLY A 57 -1.93 -14.99 0.38
CA GLY A 57 -1.38 -13.82 -0.33
C GLY A 57 -2.47 -13.00 -1.03
N VAL A 58 -2.33 -12.80 -2.34
CA VAL A 58 -3.29 -12.04 -3.17
C VAL A 58 -4.68 -12.69 -3.27
N GLU A 59 -4.80 -13.99 -3.00
CA GLU A 59 -6.10 -14.68 -2.96
C GLU A 59 -6.84 -14.47 -1.63
N SER A 60 -6.25 -13.74 -0.68
CA SER A 60 -6.89 -13.47 0.60
C SER A 60 -8.05 -12.48 0.46
N PRO A 61 -9.20 -12.72 1.14
CA PRO A 61 -10.21 -11.68 1.30
C PRO A 61 -9.68 -10.41 1.99
N MET A 62 -8.63 -10.50 2.82
CA MET A 62 -7.98 -9.31 3.40
C MET A 62 -7.25 -8.49 2.34
N PHE A 63 -6.63 -9.13 1.35
CA PHE A 63 -5.98 -8.44 0.23
C PHE A 63 -7.01 -7.64 -0.56
N ARG A 64 -8.10 -8.29 -0.98
CA ARG A 64 -9.22 -7.63 -1.68
C ARG A 64 -9.79 -6.45 -0.91
N ARG A 65 -10.10 -6.62 0.39
CA ARG A 65 -10.54 -5.50 1.23
C ARG A 65 -9.52 -4.36 1.30
N SER A 66 -8.22 -4.67 1.28
CA SER A 66 -7.17 -3.67 1.30
C SER A 66 -7.12 -2.85 0.00
N VAL A 67 -7.42 -3.49 -1.15
CA VAL A 67 -7.62 -2.77 -2.42
C VAL A 67 -8.77 -1.78 -2.29
N TRP A 68 -9.91 -2.19 -1.73
CA TRP A 68 -11.07 -1.30 -1.55
C TRP A 68 -10.80 -0.15 -0.58
N VAL A 69 -10.01 -0.37 0.47
CA VAL A 69 -9.57 0.70 1.38
C VAL A 69 -8.78 1.76 0.61
N TYR A 70 -7.91 1.36 -0.30
CA TYR A 70 -7.18 2.30 -1.16
C TYR A 70 -8.10 2.97 -2.17
N ASP A 71 -8.98 2.23 -2.82
CA ASP A 71 -9.92 2.77 -3.80
C ASP A 71 -10.79 3.89 -3.19
N SER A 72 -11.41 3.61 -2.03
CA SER A 72 -12.17 4.60 -1.27
C SER A 72 -11.30 5.75 -0.75
N LEU A 73 -10.06 5.48 -0.34
CA LEU A 73 -9.14 6.55 0.06
C LEU A 73 -8.88 7.52 -1.10
N LEU A 74 -8.64 6.97 -2.29
CA LEU A 74 -8.27 7.73 -3.47
C LEU A 74 -9.46 8.55 -3.98
N ASP A 75 -10.70 8.04 -3.88
CA ASP A 75 -11.90 8.83 -4.17
C ASP A 75 -12.06 10.03 -3.23
N ASP A 76 -11.90 9.80 -1.92
CA ASP A 76 -11.95 10.89 -0.93
C ASP A 76 -10.86 11.94 -1.20
N MET A 77 -9.65 11.50 -1.56
CA MET A 77 -8.54 12.39 -1.91
C MET A 77 -8.83 13.17 -3.20
N GLU A 78 -9.31 12.52 -4.24
CA GLU A 78 -9.65 13.14 -5.52
C GLU A 78 -10.69 14.25 -5.33
N ALA A 79 -11.76 13.96 -4.58
CA ALA A 79 -12.79 14.94 -4.27
C ALA A 79 -12.24 16.13 -3.45
N ALA A 80 -11.37 15.86 -2.48
CA ALA A 80 -10.79 16.92 -1.66
C ALA A 80 -9.85 17.84 -2.44
N LEU A 81 -9.12 17.30 -3.42
CA LEU A 81 -8.12 17.99 -4.24
C LEU A 81 -8.71 18.67 -5.50
N ALA A 82 -9.99 18.47 -5.80
CA ALA A 82 -10.64 19.01 -6.99
C ALA A 82 -10.60 20.56 -7.10
N GLY A 83 -10.29 21.28 -6.03
CA GLY A 83 -10.17 22.74 -6.02
C GLY A 83 -9.01 23.28 -5.18
N ARG A 84 -8.05 22.43 -4.80
CA ARG A 84 -6.91 22.82 -3.94
C ARG A 84 -5.69 21.94 -4.21
N ASP A 85 -4.51 22.46 -3.91
CA ASP A 85 -3.26 21.73 -4.15
C ASP A 85 -2.89 20.72 -3.06
N TRP A 86 -3.38 20.90 -1.83
CA TRP A 86 -3.04 20.06 -0.69
C TRP A 86 -4.29 19.60 0.07
N LEU A 87 -4.20 18.48 0.77
CA LEU A 87 -5.36 17.80 1.34
C LEU A 87 -6.13 18.64 2.37
N ALA A 88 -5.43 19.51 3.09
CA ALA A 88 -6.02 20.33 4.16
C ALA A 88 -6.25 21.80 3.78
N GLY A 89 -6.00 22.21 2.53
CA GLY A 89 -6.09 23.61 2.12
C GLY A 89 -5.03 23.99 1.08
N ASP A 90 -4.58 25.24 1.14
CA ASP A 90 -3.64 25.81 0.17
C ASP A 90 -2.16 25.53 0.52
N ASP A 91 -1.90 25.06 1.74
CA ASP A 91 -0.56 24.78 2.25
C ASP A 91 -0.31 23.28 2.44
N TYR A 92 0.95 22.88 2.26
CA TYR A 92 1.44 21.54 2.60
C TYR A 92 1.43 21.34 4.12
N THR A 93 0.76 20.30 4.61
CA THR A 93 0.61 20.07 6.05
C THR A 93 0.91 18.62 6.44
N LEU A 94 0.74 18.31 7.73
CA LEU A 94 0.77 16.93 8.23
C LEU A 94 -0.27 16.03 7.55
N ALA A 95 -1.35 16.58 6.98
CA ALA A 95 -2.29 15.81 6.18
C ALA A 95 -1.57 15.11 5.01
N ASP A 96 -0.75 15.85 4.27
CA ASP A 96 -0.04 15.37 3.11
C ASP A 96 1.15 14.48 3.49
N VAL A 97 1.91 14.91 4.51
CA VAL A 97 3.01 14.12 5.09
C VAL A 97 2.52 12.73 5.50
N SER A 98 1.37 12.67 6.20
CA SER A 98 0.85 11.42 6.76
C SER A 98 0.44 10.39 5.71
N LEU A 99 0.10 10.80 4.48
CA LEU A 99 -0.29 9.89 3.41
C LEU A 99 0.84 9.57 2.43
N THR A 100 1.90 10.38 2.42
CA THR A 100 3.03 10.26 1.48
C THR A 100 3.62 8.86 1.44
N SER A 101 3.97 8.28 2.60
CA SER A 101 4.59 6.96 2.67
C SER A 101 3.67 5.83 2.22
N TYR A 102 2.35 6.00 2.37
CA TYR A 102 1.35 4.99 2.01
C TYR A 102 1.09 4.97 0.50
N LEU A 103 1.07 6.12 -0.17
CA LEU A 103 1.00 6.18 -1.63
C LEU A 103 2.33 5.81 -2.27
N ASN A 104 3.47 6.20 -1.68
CA ASN A 104 4.78 5.78 -2.16
C ASN A 104 4.92 4.25 -2.18
N ARG A 105 4.54 3.55 -1.10
CA ARG A 105 4.59 2.08 -1.08
C ARG A 105 3.74 1.45 -2.18
N VAL A 106 2.54 1.97 -2.41
CA VAL A 106 1.65 1.47 -3.47
C VAL A 106 2.24 1.75 -4.86
N ALA A 107 2.91 2.89 -5.03
CA ALA A 107 3.65 3.20 -6.25
C ALA A 107 4.87 2.27 -6.45
N GLU A 108 5.61 1.93 -5.40
CA GLU A 108 6.72 0.96 -5.43
C GLU A 108 6.23 -0.43 -5.90
N LEU A 109 5.03 -0.82 -5.49
CA LEU A 109 4.32 -2.03 -5.94
C LEU A 109 3.71 -1.88 -7.36
N GLN A 110 4.02 -0.83 -8.11
CA GLN A 110 3.47 -0.55 -9.45
C GLN A 110 1.94 -0.47 -9.51
N LEU A 111 1.29 -0.13 -8.40
CA LEU A 111 -0.17 -0.01 -8.32
C LEU A 111 -0.66 1.43 -8.54
N HIS A 112 0.20 2.31 -9.06
CA HIS A 112 -0.14 3.68 -9.45
C HIS A 112 -1.27 3.82 -10.49
N PRO A 113 -1.59 2.82 -11.34
CA PRO A 113 -2.78 2.93 -12.19
C PRO A 113 -4.09 3.03 -11.40
N LEU A 114 -4.09 2.75 -10.08
CA LEU A 114 -5.22 3.06 -9.19
C LEU A 114 -5.60 4.54 -9.21
N TRP A 115 -4.65 5.47 -9.37
CA TRP A 115 -4.97 6.90 -9.46
C TRP A 115 -4.69 7.50 -10.83
N GLU A 116 -3.67 7.03 -11.54
CA GLU A 116 -3.29 7.65 -12.83
C GLU A 116 -4.36 7.51 -13.92
N ARG A 117 -5.22 6.49 -13.84
CA ARG A 117 -6.26 6.24 -14.86
C ARG A 117 -7.45 7.20 -14.79
N SER A 118 -7.83 7.64 -13.59
CA SER A 118 -9.11 8.33 -13.37
C SER A 118 -9.11 9.38 -12.27
N ARG A 119 -7.99 9.59 -11.57
CA ARG A 119 -7.88 10.49 -10.41
C ARG A 119 -6.75 11.51 -10.62
N PRO A 120 -6.89 12.42 -11.60
CA PRO A 120 -5.85 13.38 -11.97
C PRO A 120 -5.43 14.31 -10.83
N HIS A 121 -6.32 14.65 -9.90
CA HIS A 121 -5.96 15.51 -8.77
C HIS A 121 -5.02 14.79 -7.79
N VAL A 122 -5.26 13.49 -7.54
CA VAL A 122 -4.33 12.65 -6.77
C VAL A 122 -3.00 12.48 -7.49
N THR A 123 -3.00 12.25 -8.81
CA THR A 123 -1.78 12.17 -9.61
C THR A 123 -0.94 13.44 -9.44
N ASN A 124 -1.53 14.61 -9.66
CA ASN A 124 -0.86 15.90 -9.52
C ASN A 124 -0.36 16.16 -8.09
N TRP A 125 -1.13 15.77 -7.07
CA TRP A 125 -0.73 15.88 -5.67
C TRP A 125 0.52 15.03 -5.38
N PHE A 126 0.56 13.79 -5.88
CA PHE A 126 1.69 12.90 -5.63
C PHE A 126 2.95 13.35 -6.38
N GLU A 127 2.81 13.84 -7.62
CA GLU A 127 3.89 14.47 -8.37
C GLU A 127 4.48 15.68 -7.63
N ARG A 128 3.62 16.58 -7.13
CA ARG A 128 4.07 17.72 -6.31
C ARG A 128 4.85 17.28 -5.08
N ILE A 129 4.43 16.20 -4.42
CA ILE A 129 5.15 15.62 -3.26
C ILE A 129 6.53 15.12 -3.68
N ARG A 130 6.62 14.35 -4.76
CA ARG A 130 7.89 13.80 -5.27
C ARG A 130 8.88 14.88 -5.70
N ALA A 131 8.38 16.02 -6.16
CA ALA A 131 9.20 17.17 -6.54
C ALA A 131 9.80 17.94 -5.34
N ARG A 132 9.34 17.69 -4.11
CA ARG A 132 9.86 18.40 -2.92
C ARG A 132 11.27 17.92 -2.57
N ALA A 133 12.14 18.86 -2.21
CA ALA A 133 13.53 18.56 -1.87
C ALA A 133 13.68 17.53 -0.72
N ASN A 134 12.76 17.52 0.24
CA ASN A 134 12.79 16.58 1.36
C ASN A 134 12.35 15.15 0.99
N TYR A 135 11.69 14.96 -0.16
CA TYR A 135 11.21 13.64 -0.60
C TYR A 135 12.38 12.67 -0.76
N LYS A 136 13.41 13.09 -1.49
CA LYS A 136 14.62 12.29 -1.73
C LYS A 136 15.29 11.83 -0.44
N THR A 137 15.43 12.73 0.54
CA THR A 137 16.03 12.38 1.83
C THR A 137 15.16 11.41 2.63
N ALA A 138 13.84 11.57 2.59
CA ALA A 138 12.91 10.77 3.38
C ALA A 138 12.61 9.39 2.78
N ILE A 139 12.63 9.27 1.44
CA ILE A 139 12.20 8.07 0.71
C ILE A 139 13.40 7.38 0.04
N ASP A 140 14.18 8.11 -0.77
CA ASP A 140 15.29 7.52 -1.55
C ASP A 140 16.54 7.23 -0.69
N GLY A 141 16.59 7.72 0.55
CA GLY A 141 17.73 7.57 1.46
C GLY A 141 17.88 6.20 2.12
N TYR A 142 16.94 5.27 1.93
CA TYR A 142 16.93 3.97 2.58
C TYR A 142 17.26 2.84 1.59
N PRO A 143 18.38 2.11 1.77
CA PRO A 143 18.81 1.10 0.80
C PRO A 143 17.91 -0.13 0.87
N TYR A 144 17.10 -0.33 -0.17
CA TYR A 144 16.21 -1.48 -0.33
C TYR A 144 16.20 -2.00 -1.77
N ASP A 145 17.28 -1.82 -2.53
CA ASP A 145 17.31 -2.03 -3.99
C ASP A 145 16.78 -3.41 -4.42
N SER A 146 17.14 -4.48 -3.70
CA SER A 146 16.64 -5.84 -3.99
C SER A 146 15.14 -5.99 -3.72
N TYR A 147 14.61 -5.36 -2.67
CA TYR A 147 13.18 -5.40 -2.38
C TYR A 147 12.38 -4.48 -3.29
N ILE A 148 12.93 -3.34 -3.71
CA ILE A 148 12.25 -2.44 -4.65
C ILE A 148 12.08 -3.14 -6.00
N ALA A 149 13.11 -3.82 -6.51
CA ALA A 149 13.01 -4.58 -7.75
C ALA A 149 11.96 -5.71 -7.64
N GLN A 150 12.00 -6.49 -6.56
CA GLN A 150 11.02 -7.57 -6.33
C GLN A 150 9.59 -7.02 -6.16
N MET A 151 9.40 -5.94 -5.40
CA MET A 151 8.10 -5.29 -5.24
C MET A 151 7.56 -4.78 -6.58
N ALA A 152 8.43 -4.19 -7.40
CA ALA A 152 8.03 -3.67 -8.69
C ALA A 152 7.60 -4.79 -9.65
N GLU A 153 8.42 -5.84 -9.77
CA GLU A 153 8.14 -7.00 -10.61
C GLU A 153 6.86 -7.71 -10.18
N GLN A 154 6.76 -8.09 -8.90
CA GLN A 154 5.61 -8.83 -8.39
C GLN A 154 4.35 -7.96 -8.41
N GLY A 155 4.47 -6.68 -8.08
CA GLY A 155 3.37 -5.74 -8.14
C GLY A 155 2.75 -5.62 -9.53
N ALA A 156 3.59 -5.47 -10.56
CA ALA A 156 3.14 -5.44 -11.95
C ALA A 156 2.45 -6.77 -12.37
N LEU A 157 3.01 -7.92 -11.97
CA LEU A 157 2.42 -9.23 -12.26
C LEU A 157 1.05 -9.43 -11.61
N GLN A 158 0.83 -8.85 -10.43
CA GLN A 158 -0.42 -9.00 -9.66
C GLN A 158 -1.48 -7.94 -10.00
N TRP A 159 -1.22 -7.03 -10.95
CA TRP A 159 -2.22 -6.03 -11.38
C TRP A 159 -3.59 -6.62 -11.75
N PRO A 160 -3.70 -7.77 -12.46
CA PRO A 160 -5.00 -8.39 -12.75
C PRO A 160 -5.82 -8.71 -11.49
N LYS A 161 -5.18 -9.06 -10.37
CA LYS A 161 -5.85 -9.32 -9.08
C LYS A 161 -6.39 -8.04 -8.44
N ILE A 162 -5.75 -6.91 -8.69
CA ILE A 162 -6.26 -5.59 -8.29
C ILE A 162 -7.50 -5.25 -9.11
N GLU A 163 -7.47 -5.45 -10.43
CA GLU A 163 -8.62 -5.21 -11.30
C GLU A 163 -9.81 -6.12 -10.95
N GLU A 164 -9.56 -7.40 -10.68
CA GLU A 164 -10.58 -8.34 -10.19
C GLU A 164 -11.24 -7.82 -8.91
N ALA A 165 -10.44 -7.38 -7.92
CA ALA A 165 -10.96 -6.81 -6.68
C ALA A 165 -11.81 -5.56 -6.92
N LEU A 166 -11.40 -4.65 -7.81
CA LEU A 166 -12.13 -3.42 -8.11
C LEU A 166 -13.47 -3.72 -8.81
N ALA A 167 -13.50 -4.68 -9.73
CA ALA A 167 -14.70 -5.02 -10.50
C ALA A 167 -15.84 -5.57 -9.62
N GLU A 168 -15.52 -6.23 -8.51
CA GLU A 168 -16.52 -6.76 -7.57
C GLU A 168 -17.23 -5.69 -6.71
N THR A 169 -16.76 -4.44 -6.76
CA THR A 169 -17.34 -3.32 -6.00
C THR A 169 -18.43 -2.61 -6.81
N SER A 170 -18.52 -2.89 -8.12
CA SER A 170 -19.45 -2.27 -9.08
C SER A 170 -20.78 -3.02 -9.21
#